data_AF-A0A951MZR0-F1
#
_entry.id   AF-A0A951MZR0-F1
#
_cell.length_a   1.000
_cell.length_b   1.000
_cell.length_c   1.000
_cell.angle_alpha   90.00
_cell.angle_beta   90.00
_cell.angle_gamma   90.00
#
_symmetry.space_group_name_H-M   'P 1'
#
loop_
_entity.id
_entity.type
_entity.pdbx_description
1 polymer ?
#
loop_
_entity_poly.entity_id
_entity_poly.type
_entity_poly.pdbx_seq_one_letter_code
_entity_poly.pdbx_strand_id
1 'polypeptide(L)' 'HQGGVEVEVDEFDGALSGLVIAEVEFESQDDSRAFQPPAWFGREVTDDDRYRNADLAQRSSAPPADPIDT' A
#
# COMPACT_ATOMS: atom_id res chain seq x y z
N HIS A 1 -13.25 3.16 -19.28
CA HIS A 1 -12.15 2.19 -19.23
C HIS A 1 -10.99 2.72 -20.07
N GLN A 2 -10.26 3.71 -19.53
CA GLN A 2 -8.88 3.97 -19.96
C GLN A 2 -8.06 2.83 -19.33
N GLY A 3 -7.02 2.31 -19.99
CA GLY A 3 -6.17 1.21 -19.49
C GLY A 3 -5.41 1.60 -18.23
N GLY A 4 -6.15 1.79 -17.14
CA GLY A 4 -5.69 2.20 -15.84
C GLY A 4 -5.56 0.98 -14.96
N VAL A 5 -4.43 0.91 -14.29
CA VAL A 5 -4.12 -0.10 -13.28
C VAL A 5 -5.22 -0.15 -12.24
N GLU A 6 -5.54 -1.37 -11.81
CA GLU A 6 -6.50 -1.58 -10.73
C GLU A 6 -5.83 -1.21 -9.42
N VAL A 7 -6.49 -0.35 -8.64
CA VAL A 7 -6.03 0.08 -7.33
C VAL A 7 -7.04 -0.38 -6.30
N GLU A 8 -6.66 -1.34 -5.47
CA GLU A 8 -7.43 -1.79 -4.33
C GLU A 8 -6.99 -0.97 -3.11
N VAL A 9 -7.96 -0.36 -2.42
CA VAL A 9 -7.69 0.47 -1.24
C VAL A 9 -8.38 -0.14 -0.03
N ASP A 10 -7.58 -0.60 0.93
CA ASP A 10 -8.02 -1.21 2.17
C ASP A 10 -7.86 -0.24 3.35
N GLU A 11 -8.96 0.02 4.06
CA GLU A 11 -8.97 0.71 5.34
C GLU A 11 -9.13 -0.30 6.48
N PHE A 12 -8.15 -0.35 7.37
CA PHE A 12 -8.15 -1.31 8.47
C PHE A 12 -8.77 -0.70 9.74
N ASP A 13 -9.43 -1.54 10.54
CA ASP A 13 -10.04 -1.18 11.84
C ASP A 13 -9.41 -2.00 12.99
N GLY A 14 -9.85 -1.74 14.23
CA GLY A 14 -9.42 -2.40 15.44
C GLY A 14 -7.96 -2.11 15.77
N ALA A 15 -7.17 -3.17 15.94
CA ALA A 15 -5.74 -3.07 16.20
C ALA A 15 -4.97 -2.31 15.11
N LEU A 16 -5.47 -2.34 13.88
CA LEU A 16 -4.85 -1.70 12.72
C LEU A 16 -5.54 -0.37 12.34
N SER A 17 -6.43 0.14 13.20
CA SER A 17 -7.18 1.38 12.93
C SER A 17 -6.26 2.55 12.55
N GLY A 18 -6.61 3.24 11.46
CA GLY A 18 -5.83 4.34 10.88
C GLY A 18 -4.77 3.90 9.86
N LEU A 19 -4.57 2.60 9.65
CA LEU A 19 -3.79 2.08 8.53
C LEU A 19 -4.67 2.05 7.27
N VAL A 20 -4.16 2.66 6.19
CA VAL A 20 -4.75 2.57 4.85
C VAL A 20 -3.66 2.06 3.91
N ILE A 21 -3.96 1.01 3.15
CA ILE A 21 -3.06 0.43 2.15
C ILE A 21 -3.71 0.55 0.78
N ALA A 22 -2.91 0.92 -0.22
CA ALA A 22 -3.31 0.87 -1.62
C ALA A 22 -2.42 -0.15 -2.33
N GLU A 23 -3.01 -1.22 -2.83
CA GLU A 23 -2.34 -2.21 -3.67
C GLU A 23 -2.65 -1.90 -5.14
N VAL A 24 -1.61 -1.96 -5.99
CA VAL A 24 -1.75 -1.68 -7.42
C VAL A 24 -1.31 -2.91 -8.18
N GLU A 25 -2.22 -3.48 -8.96
CA GLU A 25 -1.94 -4.62 -9.80
C GLU A 25 -1.50 -4.19 -11.20
N PHE A 26 -0.41 -4.79 -11.70
CA PHE A 26 0.16 -4.53 -13.01
C PHE A 26 0.24 -5.83 -13.83
N GLU A 27 -0.09 -5.75 -15.12
CA GLU A 27 0.04 -6.90 -16.04
C GLU A 27 1.51 -7.27 -16.32
N SER A 28 2.43 -6.31 -16.15
CA SER A 28 3.86 -6.54 -16.34
C SER A 28 4.73 -5.71 -15.38
N GLN A 29 5.98 -6.14 -15.23
CA GLN A 29 6.98 -5.38 -14.48
C GLN A 29 7.36 -4.07 -15.16
N ASP A 30 7.24 -3.98 -16.50
CA ASP A 30 7.52 -2.73 -17.21
C ASP A 30 6.42 -1.69 -16.94
N ASP A 31 5.16 -2.13 -16.79
CA ASP A 31 4.05 -1.25 -16.40
C ASP A 31 4.21 -0.74 -14.97
N SER A 32 4.65 -1.59 -14.03
CA SER A 32 4.90 -1.15 -12.65
C SER A 32 6.05 -0.13 -12.57
N ARG A 33 7.09 -0.30 -13.38
CA ARG A 33 8.19 0.68 -13.49
C ARG A 33 7.78 1.99 -14.13
N ALA A 34 6.80 1.97 -15.03
CA ALA A 34 6.29 3.16 -15.71
C ALA A 34 5.20 3.88 -14.89
N PHE A 35 4.66 3.23 -13.86
CA PHE A 35 3.61 3.78 -13.03
C PHE A 35 4.07 5.01 -12.25
N GLN A 36 3.21 6.03 -12.25
CA GLN A 36 3.40 7.23 -11.45
C GLN A 36 2.32 7.26 -10.38
N PRO A 37 2.67 7.04 -9.10
CA PRO A 37 1.68 7.04 -8.03
C PRO A 37 1.02 8.43 -7.93
N PRO A 38 -0.32 8.49 -7.83
CA PRO A 38 -1.04 9.73 -7.56
C PRO A 38 -0.54 10.43 -6.30
N ALA A 39 -0.69 11.76 -6.21
CA ALA A 39 -0.21 12.55 -5.06
C ALA A 39 -0.85 12.19 -3.70
N TRP A 40 -1.94 11.42 -3.69
CA TRP A 40 -2.58 10.93 -2.47
C TRP A 40 -1.99 9.60 -1.96
N PHE A 41 -1.19 8.91 -2.79
CA PHE A 41 -0.42 7.76 -2.31
C PHE A 41 0.57 8.24 -1.25
N GLY A 42 0.65 7.48 -0.17
CA GLY A 42 1.65 7.68 0.86
C GLY A 42 3.01 7.12 0.43
N ARG A 43 3.77 6.68 1.42
CA ARG A 43 5.05 6.00 1.19
C ARG A 43 4.83 4.68 0.43
N GLU A 44 5.72 4.39 -0.51
CA GLU A 44 5.83 3.08 -1.13
C GLU A 44 6.31 2.03 -0.10
N VAL A 45 5.52 0.97 0.05
CA VAL A 45 5.77 -0.13 1.00
C VAL A 45 5.87 -1.50 0.32
N THR A 46 6.04 -1.54 -1.01
CA THR A 46 6.09 -2.76 -1.83
C THR A 46 7.07 -3.81 -1.30
N ASP A 47 8.26 -3.36 -0.88
CA ASP A 47 9.34 -4.21 -0.37
C ASP A 47 9.41 -4.28 1.16
N ASP A 48 8.43 -3.69 1.86
CA ASP A 48 8.41 -3.65 3.33
C ASP A 48 7.52 -4.78 3.88
N ASP A 49 8.17 -5.86 4.32
CA ASP A 49 7.51 -7.05 4.87
C ASP A 49 6.48 -6.71 5.97
N ARG A 50 6.66 -5.60 6.70
CA ARG A 50 5.74 -5.17 7.78
C ARG A 50 4.31 -4.89 7.29
N TYR A 51 4.15 -4.61 6.01
CA TYR A 51 2.88 -4.23 5.37
C TYR A 51 2.29 -5.34 4.51
N ARG A 52 2.91 -6.52 4.46
CA ARG A 52 2.31 -7.68 3.80
C ARG A 52 1.08 -8.15 4.57
N ASN A 53 0.04 -8.57 3.85
CA ASN A 53 -1.19 -9.06 4.45
C ASN A 53 -0.98 -10.20 5.47
N ALA A 54 -0.03 -11.10 5.21
CA ALA A 54 0.32 -12.18 6.15
C ALA A 54 0.88 -11.67 7.49
N ASP A 55 1.64 -10.58 7.46
CA ASP A 55 2.19 -9.95 8.66
C ASP A 55 1.13 -9.09 9.38
N LEU A 56 0.32 -8.33 8.62
CA LEU A 56 -0.79 -7.54 9.17
C LEU A 56 -1.82 -8.43 9.88
N ALA A 57 -2.15 -9.60 9.34
CA ALA A 57 -3.10 -10.53 9.95
C ALA A 57 -2.66 -11.06 11.33
N GLN A 58 -1.36 -11.03 11.64
CA GLN A 58 -0.81 -11.52 12.91
C GLN A 58 -0.51 -10.39 13.91
N ARG A 59 -0.71 -9.13 13.51
CA ARG A 59 -0.36 -7.96 14.30
C ARG A 59 -1.47 -7.55 15.26
N SER A 60 -1.04 -7.14 16.46
CA SER A 60 -1.91 -6.54 17.48
C SER A 60 -1.92 -5.00 17.44
N SER A 61 -1.15 -4.39 16.53
CA SER A 61 -1.14 -2.94 16.29
C SER A 61 -0.66 -2.62 14.87
N ALA A 62 -1.05 -1.47 14.31
CA ALA A 62 -0.53 -0.99 13.02
C ALA A 62 1.00 -0.86 13.03
N PRO A 63 1.69 -1.02 11.88
CA PRO A 63 3.10 -0.66 11.77
C PRO A 63 3.25 0.84 12.09
N PRO A 64 4.34 1.25 12.76
CA PRO A 64 4.60 2.68 12.90
C PRO A 64 4.71 3.27 11.49
N ALA A 65 3.87 4.27 11.19
CA ALA A 65 4.12 5.14 10.06
C ALA A 65 5.45 5.84 10.37
N ASP A 66 6.52 5.45 9.69
CA ASP A 66 7.76 6.22 9.73
C ASP A 66 7.39 7.65 9.32
N PRO A 67 7.87 8.70 10.03
CA PRO A 67 7.51 10.06 9.70
C PRO A 67 7.76 10.28 8.21
N ILE A 68 6.78 10.85 7.50
CA ILE A 68 6.97 11.28 6.12
C ILE A 68 8.22 12.17 6.15
N ASP A 69 9.30 11.69 5.54
CA ASP A 69 10.52 12.47 5.38
C ASP A 69 10.11 13.70 4.56
N THR A 70 9.89 14.81 5.28
CA THR A 70 9.50 16.12 4.75
C THR A 70 10.75 16.97 4.60
#